data_AF-V5GUJ5-F1
#
_entry.id   AF-V5GUJ5-F1
#
_cell.length_a   1.000
_cell.length_b   1.000
_cell.length_c   1.000
_cell.angle_alpha   90.00
_cell.angle_beta   90.00
_cell.angle_gamma   90.00
#
_symmetry.space_group_name_H-M   'P 1'
#
loop_
_entity.id
_entity.type
_entity.pdbx_description
1 polymer ?
#
loop_
_entity_poly.entity_id
_entity_poly.type
_entity_poly.pdbx_seq_one_letter_code
_entity_poly.pdbx_strand_id
1 'polypeptide(L)'
;TRQVYLRRLARATSERSLKTSRDVLPPDVHFLVANVAKALDAYEALEREMVLDFETPRPEGHWREGNSKTSFNYLLLDSRVTRNLPVRARGLPLAEQVSDFVRGVFYVGKGKRSRPFSHLHDALVVWNGTAKAWQTAGDKTRKVLQIWEAGCGVVSLHVFQNVLPVEAYTREACIIEALTKRRLTNAKKGDCYGVVGSWSEKARKKLGAFLVFKAFQIFLSEGERRLGPLDL
;
A
#
# COMPACT_ATOMS: atom_id res chain seq x y z
N THR A 1 1.70 15.42 -39.41
CA THR A 1 0.25 15.19 -39.19
C THR A 1 -0.09 15.28 -37.71
N ARG A 2 -1.34 15.63 -37.36
CA ARG A 2 -1.84 15.79 -35.97
C ARG A 2 -1.51 14.62 -35.04
N GLN A 3 -1.55 13.38 -35.53
CA GLN A 3 -1.24 12.19 -34.75
C GLN A 3 0.22 12.13 -34.26
N VAL A 4 1.18 12.55 -35.10
CA VAL A 4 2.60 12.58 -34.73
C VAL A 4 2.84 13.60 -33.62
N TYR A 5 2.18 14.76 -33.70
CA TYR A 5 2.24 15.79 -32.66
C TYR A 5 1.68 15.27 -31.32
N LEU A 6 0.49 14.64 -31.33
CA LEU A 6 -0.11 14.07 -30.12
C LEU A 6 0.77 13.00 -29.46
N ARG A 7 1.41 12.13 -30.26
CA ARG A 7 2.36 11.13 -29.73
C ARG A 7 3.60 11.77 -29.10
N ARG A 8 4.16 12.80 -29.74
CA ARG A 8 5.32 13.54 -29.19
C ARG A 8 4.96 14.26 -27.90
N LEU A 9 3.77 14.89 -27.84
CA LEU A 9 3.28 15.54 -26.63
C LEU A 9 3.07 14.52 -25.50
N ALA A 10 2.41 13.40 -25.76
CA ALA A 10 2.20 12.34 -24.75
C ALA A 10 3.53 11.81 -24.19
N ARG A 11 4.52 11.60 -25.06
CA ARG A 11 5.87 11.18 -24.66
C ARG A 11 6.56 12.24 -23.78
N ALA A 12 6.55 13.51 -24.19
CA ALA A 12 7.16 14.59 -23.42
C ALA A 12 6.49 14.76 -22.04
N THR A 13 5.16 14.66 -21.96
CA THR A 13 4.41 14.68 -20.70
C THR A 13 4.81 13.50 -19.81
N SER A 14 4.93 12.29 -20.37
CA SER A 14 5.35 11.10 -19.63
C SER A 14 6.80 11.23 -19.10
N GLU A 15 7.73 11.70 -19.91
CA GLU A 15 9.14 11.90 -19.52
C GLU A 15 9.28 12.95 -18.41
N ARG A 16 8.52 14.05 -18.48
CA ARG A 16 8.47 15.06 -17.43
C ARG A 16 7.91 14.50 -16.13
N SER A 17 6.80 13.78 -16.23
CA SER A 17 6.11 13.12 -15.11
C SER A 17 7.03 12.13 -14.37
N LEU A 18 7.78 11.31 -15.12
CA LEU A 18 8.78 10.39 -14.58
C LEU A 18 9.93 11.09 -13.85
N LYS A 19 10.35 12.28 -14.31
CA LYS A 19 11.36 13.07 -13.59
C LYS A 19 10.81 13.60 -12.27
N THR A 20 9.60 14.15 -12.29
CA THR A 20 8.96 14.71 -11.08
C THR A 20 8.59 13.66 -10.05
N SER A 21 8.30 12.43 -10.47
CA SER A 21 7.96 11.35 -9.54
C SER A 21 9.16 10.82 -8.77
N ARG A 22 10.40 11.09 -9.22
CA ARG A 22 11.63 10.63 -8.56
C ARG A 22 11.81 11.18 -7.14
N ASP A 23 11.35 12.39 -6.89
CA ASP A 23 11.43 13.04 -5.57
C ASP A 23 10.35 12.53 -4.60
N VAL A 24 9.39 11.78 -5.13
CA VAL A 24 8.17 11.39 -4.42
C VAL A 24 8.18 9.90 -4.15
N LEU A 25 8.36 9.12 -5.22
CA LEU A 25 8.36 7.68 -5.17
C LEU A 25 9.66 7.17 -4.56
N PRO A 26 9.58 6.19 -3.66
CA PRO A 26 10.77 5.46 -3.22
C PRO A 26 11.54 4.87 -4.42
N PRO A 27 12.87 4.72 -4.33
CA PRO A 27 13.70 4.34 -5.48
C PRO A 27 13.24 3.07 -6.20
N ASP A 28 12.91 2.01 -5.47
CA ASP A 28 12.49 0.73 -6.08
C ASP A 28 11.11 0.81 -6.73
N VAL A 29 10.19 1.61 -6.17
CA VAL A 29 8.87 1.87 -6.76
C VAL A 29 9.02 2.72 -8.02
N HIS A 30 9.85 3.77 -7.97
CA HIS A 30 10.16 4.62 -9.11
C HIS A 30 10.78 3.81 -10.25
N PHE A 31 11.77 2.97 -9.93
CA PHE A 31 12.43 2.11 -10.90
C PHE A 31 11.45 1.15 -11.59
N LEU A 32 10.57 0.50 -10.82
CA LEU A 32 9.53 -0.37 -11.35
C LEU A 32 8.61 0.39 -12.31
N VAL A 33 8.11 1.55 -11.90
CA VAL A 33 7.21 2.40 -12.72
C VAL A 33 7.88 2.90 -13.99
N ALA A 34 9.16 3.25 -13.93
CA ALA A 34 9.92 3.69 -15.11
C ALA A 34 10.22 2.53 -16.08
N ASN A 35 10.23 1.28 -15.60
CA ASN A 35 10.66 0.11 -16.35
C ASN A 35 9.66 -1.04 -16.30
N VAL A 36 8.35 -0.75 -16.21
CA VAL A 36 7.31 -1.78 -15.97
C VAL A 36 7.47 -2.98 -16.90
N ALA A 37 7.61 -2.75 -18.21
CA ALA A 37 7.72 -3.81 -19.21
C ALA A 37 8.95 -4.74 -19.05
N LYS A 38 9.99 -4.32 -18.31
CA LYS A 38 11.22 -5.11 -18.11
C LYS A 38 11.38 -5.60 -16.67
N ALA A 39 10.87 -4.84 -15.69
CA ALA A 39 11.07 -5.08 -14.28
C ALA A 39 9.98 -5.95 -13.66
N LEU A 40 8.78 -5.97 -14.24
CA LEU A 40 7.62 -6.62 -13.64
C LEU A 40 7.85 -8.12 -13.46
N ASP A 41 8.28 -8.83 -14.50
CA ASP A 41 8.50 -10.29 -14.45
C ASP A 41 9.54 -10.69 -13.38
N ALA A 42 10.63 -9.92 -13.29
CA ALA A 42 11.69 -10.16 -12.33
C ALA A 42 11.23 -9.92 -10.88
N TYR A 43 10.36 -8.94 -10.64
CA TYR A 43 9.86 -8.67 -9.30
C TYR A 43 8.72 -9.61 -8.94
N GLU A 44 7.89 -10.02 -9.91
CA GLU A 44 6.88 -11.04 -9.72
C GLU A 44 7.50 -12.40 -9.40
N ALA A 45 8.65 -12.74 -10.00
CA ALA A 45 9.39 -13.95 -9.64
C ALA A 45 9.74 -14.02 -8.14
N LEU A 46 10.04 -12.88 -7.50
CA LEU A 46 10.21 -12.82 -6.04
C LEU A 46 8.91 -13.15 -5.31
N GLU A 47 7.76 -12.60 -5.74
CA GLU A 47 6.48 -12.96 -5.13
C GLU A 47 6.22 -14.48 -5.26
N ARG A 48 6.50 -15.06 -6.43
CA ARG A 48 6.33 -16.50 -6.66
C ARG A 48 7.22 -17.35 -5.76
N GLU A 49 8.50 -16.99 -5.60
CA GLU A 49 9.42 -17.69 -4.71
C GLU A 49 8.94 -17.64 -3.25
N MET A 50 8.52 -16.45 -2.77
CA MET A 50 7.96 -16.29 -1.43
C MET A 50 6.71 -17.14 -1.23
N VAL A 51 5.76 -17.09 -2.17
CA VAL A 51 4.51 -17.85 -2.09
C VAL A 51 4.80 -19.35 -2.06
N LEU A 52 5.71 -19.83 -2.92
CA LEU A 52 6.07 -21.24 -2.99
C LEU A 52 6.64 -21.77 -1.66
N ASP A 53 7.49 -21.00 -0.97
CA ASP A 53 8.00 -21.38 0.36
C ASP A 53 6.87 -21.49 1.40
N PHE A 54 5.90 -20.58 1.38
CA PHE A 54 4.76 -20.62 2.30
C PHE A 54 3.75 -21.73 1.99
N GLU A 55 3.66 -22.16 0.72
CA GLU A 55 2.83 -23.29 0.31
C GLU A 55 3.50 -24.65 0.54
N THR A 56 4.83 -24.66 0.69
CA THR A 56 5.58 -25.88 0.98
C THR A 56 5.43 -26.28 2.45
N PRO A 57 4.94 -27.51 2.75
CA PRO A 57 4.82 -27.99 4.12
C PRO A 57 6.18 -28.03 4.84
N ARG A 58 6.23 -27.55 6.08
CA ARG A 58 7.45 -27.59 6.91
C ARG A 58 7.52 -28.84 7.79
N PRO A 59 8.72 -29.40 8.04
CA PRO A 59 8.90 -30.56 8.92
C PRO A 59 8.39 -30.33 10.36
N GLU A 60 8.55 -29.10 10.89
CA GLU A 60 8.12 -28.69 12.24
C GLU A 60 6.60 -28.37 12.32
N GLY A 61 5.89 -28.45 11.20
CA GLY A 61 4.42 -28.52 11.13
C GLY A 61 3.63 -27.24 11.36
N HIS A 62 4.19 -26.16 11.92
CA HIS A 62 3.42 -24.96 12.24
C HIS A 62 4.16 -23.64 12.02
N TRP A 63 3.46 -22.71 11.35
CA TRP A 63 3.86 -21.32 11.27
C TRP A 63 3.39 -20.53 12.50
N ARG A 64 4.04 -19.39 12.78
CA ARG A 64 3.55 -18.41 13.76
C ARG A 64 2.09 -18.04 13.46
N GLU A 65 1.22 -18.11 14.46
CA GLU A 65 -0.23 -17.90 14.34
C GLU A 65 -0.98 -18.95 13.48
N GLY A 66 -0.34 -20.08 13.15
CA GLY A 66 -0.94 -21.24 12.50
C GLY A 66 -0.95 -21.19 10.97
N ASN A 67 -1.47 -22.26 10.37
CA ASN A 67 -1.42 -22.52 8.93
C ASN A 67 -2.74 -22.23 8.20
N SER A 68 -3.73 -21.62 8.87
CA SER A 68 -5.00 -21.29 8.24
C SER A 68 -4.88 -20.01 7.40
N LYS A 69 -5.20 -20.10 6.11
CA LYS A 69 -5.26 -19.00 5.13
C LYS A 69 -6.40 -18.01 5.43
N THR A 70 -6.29 -17.29 6.55
CA THR A 70 -7.33 -16.40 7.12
C THR A 70 -6.88 -14.95 7.25
N SER A 71 -5.67 -14.65 6.80
CA SER A 71 -5.09 -13.31 6.87
C SER A 71 -5.11 -12.63 5.50
N PHE A 72 -4.91 -11.32 5.53
CA PHE A 72 -4.76 -10.47 4.36
C PHE A 72 -3.93 -9.24 4.71
N ASN A 73 -3.58 -8.43 3.71
CA ASN A 73 -2.97 -7.13 3.94
C ASN A 73 -3.98 -6.01 3.66
N TYR A 74 -3.83 -4.88 4.32
CA TYR A 74 -4.65 -3.71 4.02
C TYR A 74 -3.84 -2.43 4.12
N LEU A 75 -4.28 -1.42 3.37
CA LEU A 75 -3.69 -0.11 3.33
C LEU A 75 -4.76 0.91 3.72
N LEU A 76 -4.38 1.90 4.53
CA LEU A 76 -5.23 3.06 4.77
C LEU A 76 -4.70 4.24 3.95
N LEU A 77 -5.59 4.89 3.21
CA LEU A 77 -5.26 6.01 2.33
C LEU A 77 -6.04 7.28 2.68
N ASP A 78 -5.35 8.42 2.54
CA ASP A 78 -5.89 9.76 2.72
C ASP A 78 -6.63 10.21 1.46
N SER A 79 -7.97 10.25 1.50
CA SER A 79 -8.78 10.59 0.33
C SER A 79 -8.60 12.02 -0.16
N ARG A 80 -8.07 12.93 0.68
CA ARG A 80 -7.73 14.31 0.29
C ARG A 80 -6.55 14.34 -0.67
N VAL A 81 -5.69 13.32 -0.61
CA VAL A 81 -4.51 13.16 -1.47
C VAL A 81 -4.88 12.38 -2.72
N THR A 82 -5.53 11.21 -2.56
CA THR A 82 -5.90 10.37 -3.69
C THR A 82 -6.94 11.04 -4.59
N ARG A 83 -7.83 11.86 -4.04
CA ARG A 83 -8.81 12.67 -4.79
C ARG A 83 -9.57 11.86 -5.83
N ASN A 84 -10.14 10.73 -5.41
CA ASN A 84 -10.83 9.78 -6.30
C ASN A 84 -9.97 9.39 -7.50
N LEU A 85 -8.73 8.97 -7.23
CA LEU A 85 -7.76 8.62 -8.26
C LEU A 85 -8.31 7.62 -9.30
N PRO A 86 -9.09 6.59 -8.95
CA PRO A 86 -9.64 5.65 -9.93
C PRO A 86 -10.42 6.32 -11.07
N VAL A 87 -11.17 7.39 -10.78
CA VAL A 87 -11.95 8.12 -11.79
C VAL A 87 -11.05 8.95 -12.71
N ARG A 88 -10.00 9.58 -12.17
CA ARG A 88 -9.12 10.48 -12.94
C ARG A 88 -7.88 9.79 -13.54
N ALA A 89 -7.60 8.54 -13.18
CA ALA A 89 -6.39 7.82 -13.56
C ALA A 89 -6.17 7.79 -15.09
N ARG A 90 -7.24 7.67 -15.88
CA ARG A 90 -7.16 7.62 -17.36
C ARG A 90 -6.52 8.87 -17.98
N GLY A 91 -6.61 10.02 -17.31
CA GLY A 91 -6.04 11.28 -17.78
C GLY A 91 -4.61 11.55 -17.35
N LEU A 92 -3.99 10.65 -16.58
CA LEU A 92 -2.71 10.88 -15.93
C LEU A 92 -1.64 9.91 -16.46
N PRO A 93 -0.37 10.33 -16.57
CA PRO A 93 0.74 9.41 -16.78
C PRO A 93 0.84 8.42 -15.61
N LEU A 94 1.28 7.19 -15.88
CA LEU A 94 1.38 6.12 -14.87
C LEU A 94 2.17 6.57 -13.63
N ALA A 95 3.27 7.31 -13.82
CA ALA A 95 4.10 7.76 -12.72
C ALA A 95 3.38 8.74 -11.78
N GLU A 96 2.50 9.58 -12.30
CA GLU A 96 1.63 10.44 -11.49
C GLU A 96 0.55 9.64 -10.77
N GLN A 97 -0.07 8.66 -11.45
CA GLN A 97 -1.06 7.79 -10.83
C GLN A 97 -0.46 7.06 -9.62
N VAL A 98 0.70 6.42 -9.79
CA VAL A 98 1.38 5.71 -8.70
C VAL A 98 1.88 6.68 -7.63
N SER A 99 2.36 7.87 -8.01
CA SER A 99 2.76 8.89 -7.04
C SER A 99 1.59 9.32 -6.15
N ASP A 100 0.42 9.57 -6.73
CA ASP A 100 -0.76 9.98 -5.97
C ASP A 100 -1.29 8.87 -5.06
N PHE A 101 -1.27 7.63 -5.54
CA PHE A 101 -1.58 6.47 -4.71
C PHE A 101 -0.60 6.36 -3.52
N VAL A 102 0.70 6.34 -3.78
CA VAL A 102 1.74 6.21 -2.75
C VAL A 102 1.71 7.35 -1.74
N ARG A 103 1.45 8.59 -2.18
CA ARG A 103 1.28 9.72 -1.24
C ARG A 103 0.03 9.59 -0.38
N GLY A 104 -1.02 8.94 -0.89
CA GLY A 104 -2.24 8.69 -0.15
C GLY A 104 -2.04 7.65 0.96
N VAL A 105 -1.22 6.63 0.73
CA VAL A 105 -0.97 5.57 1.72
C VAL A 105 -0.27 6.13 2.96
N PHE A 106 -0.94 6.06 4.11
CA PHE A 106 -0.38 6.47 5.40
C PHE A 106 -0.25 5.32 6.40
N TYR A 107 -0.78 4.12 6.08
CA TYR A 107 -0.65 2.95 6.94
C TYR A 107 -0.72 1.66 6.10
N VAL A 108 0.06 0.66 6.50
CA VAL A 108 0.05 -0.69 5.94
C VAL A 108 -0.11 -1.66 7.10
N GLY A 109 -0.99 -2.66 6.97
CA GLY A 109 -1.28 -3.59 8.04
C GLY A 109 -1.51 -5.02 7.58
N LYS A 110 -1.24 -5.98 8.47
CA LYS A 110 -1.80 -7.34 8.41
C LYS A 110 -3.18 -7.37 9.08
N GLY A 111 -4.17 -7.87 8.36
CA GLY A 111 -5.57 -7.99 8.80
C GLY A 111 -6.00 -9.43 9.03
N LYS A 112 -7.02 -9.59 9.86
CA LYS A 112 -7.86 -10.80 9.99
C LYS A 112 -9.27 -10.35 10.35
N ARG A 113 -10.30 -10.91 9.72
CA ARG A 113 -11.71 -10.53 9.95
C ARG A 113 -11.88 -8.98 9.87
N SER A 114 -12.50 -8.37 10.88
CA SER A 114 -12.82 -6.94 10.96
C SER A 114 -11.65 -6.02 11.36
N ARG A 115 -10.42 -6.52 11.40
CA ARG A 115 -9.26 -5.76 11.91
C ARG A 115 -9.06 -4.36 11.27
N PRO A 116 -9.27 -4.14 9.96
CA PRO A 116 -9.14 -2.81 9.36
C PRO A 116 -10.13 -1.79 9.95
N PHE A 117 -11.37 -2.22 10.22
CA PHE A 117 -12.41 -1.37 10.83
C PHE A 117 -12.12 -1.07 12.30
N SER A 118 -11.44 -1.97 13.03
CA SER A 118 -11.03 -1.72 14.42
C SER A 118 -10.27 -0.40 14.57
N HIS A 119 -9.40 -0.07 13.62
CA HIS A 119 -8.63 1.19 13.67
C HIS A 119 -9.48 2.43 13.44
N LEU A 120 -10.54 2.30 12.65
CA LEU A 120 -11.48 3.38 12.42
C LEU A 120 -12.43 3.52 13.62
N HIS A 121 -12.89 2.43 14.24
CA HIS A 121 -13.64 2.49 15.49
C HIS A 121 -12.82 3.09 16.64
N ASP A 122 -11.53 2.75 16.77
CA ASP A 122 -10.64 3.39 17.75
C ASP A 122 -10.60 4.92 17.55
N ALA A 123 -10.58 5.37 16.28
CA ALA A 123 -10.65 6.79 15.95
C ALA A 123 -12.03 7.40 16.22
N LEU A 124 -13.11 6.66 15.99
CA LEU A 124 -14.49 7.11 16.27
C LEU A 124 -14.72 7.38 17.76
N VAL A 125 -14.15 6.54 18.63
CA VAL A 125 -14.17 6.77 20.08
C VAL A 125 -13.50 8.09 20.44
N VAL A 126 -12.36 8.41 19.80
CA VAL A 126 -11.68 9.70 20.02
C VAL A 126 -12.48 10.86 19.41
N TRP A 127 -13.04 10.67 18.22
CA TRP A 127 -13.84 11.66 17.50
C TRP A 127 -15.03 12.15 18.34
N ASN A 128 -15.74 11.23 18.99
CA ASN A 128 -16.86 11.53 19.88
C ASN A 128 -16.42 11.90 21.32
N GLY A 129 -15.11 11.89 21.58
CA GLY A 129 -14.52 12.11 22.90
C GLY A 129 -14.21 13.57 23.21
N THR A 130 -13.45 13.78 24.29
CA THR A 130 -13.03 15.12 24.73
C THR A 130 -11.81 15.63 23.96
N ALA A 131 -11.55 16.94 24.00
CA ALA A 131 -10.33 17.54 23.44
C ALA A 131 -9.04 16.89 23.97
N LYS A 132 -9.04 16.38 25.22
CA LYS A 132 -7.92 15.65 25.80
C LYS A 132 -7.67 14.31 25.09
N ALA A 133 -8.72 13.61 24.68
CA ALA A 133 -8.59 12.35 23.92
C ALA A 133 -7.93 12.58 22.55
N TRP A 134 -8.23 13.71 21.91
CA TRP A 134 -7.59 14.11 20.66
C TRP A 134 -6.08 14.37 20.83
N GLN A 135 -5.68 15.01 21.93
CA GLN A 135 -4.28 15.33 22.21
C GLN A 135 -3.42 14.07 22.48
N THR A 136 -4.00 13.05 23.10
CA THR A 136 -3.30 11.79 23.41
C THR A 136 -3.36 10.76 22.28
N ALA A 137 -4.08 11.04 21.19
CA ALA A 137 -4.19 10.13 20.06
C ALA A 137 -2.83 9.93 19.37
N GLY A 138 -2.48 8.66 19.11
CA GLY A 138 -1.29 8.30 18.34
C GLY A 138 -1.37 8.69 16.86
N ASP A 139 -0.23 8.69 16.17
CA ASP A 139 -0.09 9.25 14.80
C ASP A 139 -1.11 8.72 13.80
N LYS A 140 -1.36 7.40 13.80
CA LYS A 140 -2.36 6.76 12.93
C LYS A 140 -3.76 7.31 13.19
N THR A 141 -4.20 7.30 14.45
CA THR A 141 -5.52 7.79 14.85
C THR A 141 -5.66 9.27 14.54
N ARG A 142 -4.63 10.06 14.85
CA ARG A 142 -4.58 11.49 14.54
C ARG A 142 -4.73 11.76 13.04
N LYS A 143 -4.08 10.95 12.20
CA LYS A 143 -4.21 11.06 10.74
C LYS A 143 -5.64 10.79 10.27
N VAL A 144 -6.32 9.77 10.82
CA VAL A 144 -7.74 9.48 10.55
C VAL A 144 -8.62 10.66 10.93
N LEU A 145 -8.47 11.17 12.16
CA LEU A 145 -9.24 12.31 12.67
C LEU A 145 -9.08 13.56 11.80
N GLN A 146 -7.86 13.88 11.36
CA GLN A 146 -7.59 15.00 10.46
C GLN A 146 -8.28 14.85 9.09
N ILE A 147 -8.43 13.62 8.59
CA ILE A 147 -9.13 13.37 7.32
C ILE A 147 -10.63 13.62 7.52
N TRP A 148 -11.20 13.12 8.62
CA TRP A 148 -12.61 13.32 8.97
C TRP A 148 -12.96 14.79 9.25
N GLU A 149 -12.11 15.51 9.97
CA GLU A 149 -12.27 16.94 10.26
C GLU A 149 -12.33 17.79 8.98
N ALA A 150 -11.61 17.38 7.93
CA ALA A 150 -11.65 18.00 6.62
C ALA A 150 -12.88 17.60 5.78
N GLY A 151 -13.89 16.96 6.37
CA GLY A 151 -15.09 16.49 5.66
C GLY A 151 -14.83 15.35 4.66
N CYS A 152 -13.69 14.67 4.79
CA CYS A 152 -13.29 13.56 3.93
C CYS A 152 -13.33 12.23 4.70
N GLY A 153 -13.24 11.10 4.00
CA GLY A 153 -13.21 9.77 4.62
C GLY A 153 -11.91 9.04 4.36
N VAL A 154 -11.57 8.09 5.22
CA VAL A 154 -10.40 7.21 5.02
C VAL A 154 -10.75 6.12 4.02
N VAL A 155 -9.83 5.81 3.12
CA VAL A 155 -9.98 4.64 2.25
C VAL A 155 -9.34 3.44 2.94
N SER A 156 -10.11 2.36 3.15
CA SER A 156 -9.59 1.07 3.61
C SER A 156 -9.51 0.10 2.44
N LEU A 157 -8.31 -0.08 1.89
CA LEU A 157 -8.06 -0.97 0.75
C LEU A 157 -7.58 -2.33 1.27
N HIS A 158 -8.31 -3.41 1.00
CA HIS A 158 -7.90 -4.76 1.36
C HIS A 158 -7.25 -5.45 0.16
N VAL A 159 -6.09 -6.07 0.35
CA VAL A 159 -5.30 -6.72 -0.71
C VAL A 159 -4.73 -8.04 -0.21
N PHE A 160 -4.34 -8.92 -1.14
CA PHE A 160 -3.70 -10.21 -0.84
C PHE A 160 -4.51 -11.06 0.15
N GLN A 161 -5.76 -11.36 -0.22
CA GLN A 161 -6.70 -12.13 0.61
C GLN A 161 -6.31 -13.61 0.71
N ASN A 162 -6.82 -14.29 1.73
CA ASN A 162 -6.69 -15.74 1.92
C ASN A 162 -5.25 -16.23 1.95
N VAL A 163 -4.38 -15.53 2.70
CA VAL A 163 -2.98 -15.88 2.88
C VAL A 163 -2.70 -16.36 4.31
N LEU A 164 -1.56 -17.03 4.50
CA LEU A 164 -1.07 -17.39 5.82
C LEU A 164 -0.78 -16.14 6.67
N PRO A 165 -0.87 -16.21 8.01
CA PRO A 165 -0.47 -15.10 8.87
C PRO A 165 0.98 -14.65 8.62
N VAL A 166 1.93 -15.59 8.53
CA VAL A 166 3.35 -15.29 8.25
C VAL A 166 3.58 -14.70 6.86
N GLU A 167 2.78 -15.10 5.88
CA GLU A 167 2.83 -14.51 4.54
C GLU A 167 2.33 -13.06 4.57
N ALA A 168 1.21 -12.80 5.26
CA ALA A 168 0.69 -11.44 5.42
C ALA A 168 1.68 -10.54 6.17
N TYR A 169 2.34 -11.02 7.23
CA TYR A 169 3.41 -10.27 7.91
C TYR A 169 4.58 -9.96 6.97
N THR A 170 5.01 -10.96 6.19
CA THR A 170 6.14 -10.80 5.26
C THR A 170 5.82 -9.79 4.16
N ARG A 171 4.60 -9.84 3.60
CA ARG A 171 4.09 -8.85 2.62
C ARG A 171 4.03 -7.45 3.25
N GLU A 172 3.49 -7.32 4.46
CA GLU A 172 3.44 -6.05 5.20
C GLU A 172 4.85 -5.46 5.39
N ALA A 173 5.79 -6.28 5.87
CA ALA A 173 7.18 -5.87 6.10
C ALA A 173 7.84 -5.36 4.82
N CYS A 174 7.71 -6.10 3.71
CA CYS A 174 8.28 -5.71 2.42
C CYS A 174 7.67 -4.41 1.88
N ILE A 175 6.34 -4.23 1.99
CA ILE A 175 5.66 -3.00 1.57
C ILE A 175 6.14 -1.81 2.41
N ILE A 176 6.23 -1.95 3.74
CA ILE A 176 6.75 -0.89 4.63
C ILE A 176 8.20 -0.54 4.27
N GLU A 177 9.02 -1.54 3.99
CA GLU A 177 10.42 -1.36 3.60
C GLU A 177 10.55 -0.60 2.26
N ALA A 178 9.69 -0.91 1.29
CA ALA A 178 9.64 -0.23 0.00
C ALA A 178 9.09 1.21 0.09
N LEU A 179 8.06 1.45 0.90
CA LEU A 179 7.45 2.79 1.04
C LEU A 179 8.26 3.76 1.90
N THR A 180 9.19 3.24 2.71
CA THR A 180 9.97 3.96 3.72
C THR A 180 9.13 4.54 4.86
N LYS A 181 9.61 4.44 6.11
CA LYS A 181 8.85 4.87 7.30
C LYS A 181 8.44 6.34 7.32
N ARG A 182 9.16 7.23 6.62
CA ARG A 182 8.89 8.68 6.64
C ARG A 182 7.48 9.06 6.20
N ARG A 183 6.79 8.19 5.46
CA ARG A 183 5.44 8.43 4.93
C ARG A 183 4.34 7.67 5.68
N LEU A 184 4.72 6.71 6.52
CA LEU A 184 3.79 5.80 7.18
C LEU A 184 3.67 6.12 8.67
N THR A 185 2.45 5.99 9.19
CA THR A 185 2.14 6.07 10.63
C THR A 185 2.43 4.76 11.37
N ASN A 186 3.02 3.77 10.68
CA ASN A 186 3.47 2.50 11.26
C ASN A 186 4.56 2.74 12.32
N ALA A 187 4.27 2.41 13.58
CA ALA A 187 5.24 2.55 14.67
C ALA A 187 6.46 1.61 14.51
N LYS A 188 6.23 0.38 14.04
CA LYS A 188 7.24 -0.68 13.96
C LYS A 188 7.54 -1.08 12.51
N LYS A 189 8.73 -1.64 12.29
CA LYS A 189 9.01 -2.42 11.07
C LYS A 189 8.24 -3.75 11.19
N GLY A 190 7.83 -4.31 10.06
CA GLY A 190 7.27 -5.67 10.03
C GLY A 190 8.38 -6.72 10.07
N ASP A 191 7.99 -7.94 10.42
CA ASP A 191 8.88 -9.11 10.44
C ASP A 191 8.76 -9.88 9.11
N CYS A 192 9.88 -10.36 8.57
CA CYS A 192 9.90 -11.24 7.41
C CYS A 192 10.08 -12.69 7.86
N TYR A 193 9.28 -13.58 7.28
CA TYR A 193 9.30 -15.02 7.55
C TYR A 193 9.70 -15.81 6.30
N GLY A 194 9.94 -17.11 6.50
CA GLY A 194 10.26 -18.01 5.41
C GLY A 194 11.59 -17.66 4.73
N VAL A 195 11.69 -17.96 3.45
CA VAL A 195 12.86 -17.64 2.61
C VAL A 195 13.14 -16.13 2.57
N VAL A 196 12.11 -15.29 2.68
CA VAL A 196 12.26 -13.82 2.63
C VAL A 196 13.03 -13.29 3.84
N GLY A 197 13.02 -14.03 4.96
CA GLY A 197 13.81 -13.69 6.14
C GLY A 197 15.33 -13.67 5.88
N SER A 198 15.82 -14.48 4.93
CA SER A 198 17.25 -14.55 4.57
C SER A 198 17.62 -13.64 3.39
N TRP A 199 16.63 -13.03 2.73
CA TRP A 199 16.88 -12.17 1.58
C TRP A 199 17.65 -10.89 1.94
N SER A 200 18.32 -10.32 0.95
CA SER A 200 18.89 -8.97 1.07
C SER A 200 17.79 -7.90 1.18
N GLU A 201 18.11 -6.77 1.82
CA GLU A 201 17.22 -5.59 1.87
C GLU A 201 16.81 -5.13 0.46
N LYS A 202 17.74 -5.20 -0.50
CA LYS A 202 17.46 -4.88 -1.91
C LYS A 202 16.38 -5.80 -2.50
N ALA A 203 16.44 -7.10 -2.25
CA ALA A 203 15.43 -8.04 -2.76
C ALA A 203 14.06 -7.81 -2.09
N ARG A 204 14.02 -7.57 -0.78
CA ARG A 204 12.78 -7.26 -0.07
C ARG A 204 12.12 -5.96 -0.54
N LYS A 205 12.90 -4.90 -0.79
CA LYS A 205 12.38 -3.66 -1.37
C LYS A 205 11.81 -3.83 -2.77
N LYS A 206 12.43 -4.68 -3.61
CA LYS A 206 11.89 -5.01 -4.93
C LYS A 206 10.55 -5.74 -4.83
N LEU A 207 10.47 -6.76 -3.98
CA LEU A 207 9.21 -7.44 -3.68
C LEU A 207 8.16 -6.43 -3.17
N GLY A 208 8.53 -5.59 -2.21
CA GLY A 208 7.66 -4.54 -1.68
C GLY A 208 7.17 -3.56 -2.74
N ALA A 209 8.04 -3.12 -3.65
CA ALA A 209 7.68 -2.23 -4.75
C ALA A 209 6.66 -2.88 -5.69
N PHE A 210 6.82 -4.16 -5.98
CA PHE A 210 5.86 -4.93 -6.76
C PHE A 210 4.51 -5.08 -6.06
N LEU A 211 4.53 -5.39 -4.75
CA LEU A 211 3.30 -5.46 -3.95
C LEU A 211 2.58 -4.10 -3.88
N VAL A 212 3.31 -2.98 -3.78
CA VAL A 212 2.74 -1.62 -3.86
C VAL A 212 2.09 -1.39 -5.23
N PHE A 213 2.75 -1.78 -6.31
CA PHE A 213 2.20 -1.63 -7.67
C PHE A 213 0.95 -2.48 -7.88
N LYS A 214 0.94 -3.73 -7.37
CA LYS A 214 -0.22 -4.62 -7.41
C LYS A 214 -1.38 -4.07 -6.57
N ALA A 215 -1.11 -3.53 -5.38
CA ALA A 215 -2.12 -2.86 -4.56
C ALA A 215 -2.70 -1.62 -5.24
N PHE A 216 -1.87 -0.84 -5.94
CA PHE A 216 -2.33 0.28 -6.77
C PHE A 216 -3.29 -0.18 -7.88
N GLN A 217 -2.97 -1.27 -8.58
CA GLN A 217 -3.84 -1.81 -9.62
C GLN A 217 -5.19 -2.30 -9.06
N ILE A 218 -5.17 -2.96 -7.90
CA ILE A 218 -6.39 -3.36 -7.18
C ILE A 218 -7.22 -2.12 -6.82
N PHE A 219 -6.59 -1.09 -6.27
CA PHE A 219 -7.26 0.16 -5.92
C PHE A 219 -7.94 0.85 -7.12
N LEU A 220 -7.27 0.90 -8.27
CA LEU A 220 -7.89 1.44 -9.49
C LEU A 220 -9.10 0.60 -9.95
N SER A 221 -9.07 -0.70 -9.70
CA SER A 221 -10.12 -1.64 -10.12
C SER A 221 -11.32 -1.64 -9.16
N GLU A 222 -11.09 -1.58 -7.85
CA GLU A 222 -12.13 -1.57 -6.82
C GLU A 222 -12.78 -0.19 -6.61
N GLY A 223 -12.08 0.88 -7.00
CA GLY A 223 -12.51 2.24 -6.78
C GLY A 223 -12.13 2.78 -5.39
N GLU A 224 -12.60 3.99 -5.09
CA GLU A 224 -12.29 4.70 -3.84
C GLU A 224 -13.53 4.78 -2.94
N ARG A 225 -13.69 3.82 -2.02
CA ARG A 225 -14.68 3.91 -0.95
C ARG A 225 -14.10 4.64 0.25
N ARG A 226 -14.77 5.70 0.69
CA ARG A 226 -14.35 6.57 1.78
C ARG A 226 -15.19 6.26 3.01
N LEU A 227 -14.55 6.10 4.15
CA LEU A 227 -15.18 5.80 5.44
C LEU A 227 -15.00 7.01 6.36
N GLY A 228 -16.09 7.70 6.61
CA GLY A 228 -16.23 8.77 7.60
C GLY A 228 -16.86 8.27 8.90
N PRO A 229 -17.06 9.17 9.89
CA PRO A 229 -17.70 8.82 11.15
C PRO A 229 -19.11 8.24 11.02
N LEU A 230 -19.87 8.62 9.97
CA LEU A 230 -21.24 8.17 9.75
C LEU A 230 -21.34 6.79 9.07
N ASP A 231 -20.23 6.26 8.57
CA ASP A 231 -20.16 4.98 7.86
C ASP A 231 -19.77 3.80 8.77
N LEU A 232 -19.58 4.05 10.08
CA LEU A 232 -19.00 3.14 11.09
C LEU A 232 -19.95 2.94 12.27
#